data_AF-A0A6A7KI92-F1
#
_entry.id   AF-A0A6A7KI92-F1
#
_cell.length_a   1.000
_cell.length_b   1.000
_cell.length_c   1.000
_cell.angle_alpha   90.00
_cell.angle_beta   90.00
_cell.angle_gamma   90.00
#
_symmetry.space_group_name_H-M   'P 1'
#
loop_
_entity.id
_entity.type
_entity.pdbx_description
1 polymer ?
#
loop_
_entity_poly.entity_id
_entity_poly.type
_entity_poly.pdbx_seq_one_letter_code
_entity_poly.pdbx_strand_id
1 'polypeptide(L)'
;MENNELINILQLLAKVEGEKPKLDDELINKVIEKILEYKLKVAVSGDGHLMISNPDSEVLPVLEALGIGAEEQELYLDEAMQRILKALGKMVFSETEPGDDIEKKIFEKFNVPELRVKVKLKRVYTLPIVDVIEFHPARMNVDGRELKYYLLRIEHLEDKGKKPTVLNFVMTRKDLEKLHSAIEEVLSSGDVDQES
;
A
#
# COMPACT_ATOMS: atom_id res chain seq x y z
N MET A 1 -46.93 6.01 -7.03
CA MET A 1 -46.54 5.53 -5.69
C MET A 1 -45.02 5.38 -5.50
N GLU A 2 -44.20 5.52 -6.56
CA GLU A 2 -42.74 5.23 -6.52
C GLU A 2 -41.86 6.39 -6.00
N ASN A 3 -42.32 7.65 -6.01
CA ASN A 3 -41.49 8.79 -5.56
C ASN A 3 -41.28 8.87 -4.03
N ASN A 4 -42.18 8.30 -3.22
CA ASN A 4 -42.05 8.36 -1.76
C ASN A 4 -40.98 7.38 -1.23
N GLU A 5 -40.77 6.25 -1.91
CA GLU A 5 -39.75 5.28 -1.51
C GLU A 5 -38.34 5.80 -1.78
N LEU A 6 -38.12 6.43 -2.95
CA LEU A 6 -36.83 7.05 -3.28
C LEU A 6 -36.49 8.20 -2.33
N ILE A 7 -37.47 9.05 -1.99
CA ILE A 7 -37.30 10.14 -1.02
C ILE A 7 -36.98 9.59 0.38
N ASN A 8 -37.67 8.54 0.82
CA ASN A 8 -37.40 7.90 2.10
C ASN A 8 -36.00 7.25 2.14
N ILE A 9 -35.56 6.61 1.05
CA ILE A 9 -34.22 6.03 0.93
C ILE A 9 -33.16 7.14 0.98
N LEU A 10 -33.35 8.24 0.27
CA LEU A 10 -32.43 9.39 0.29
C LEU A 10 -32.37 10.06 1.67
N GLN A 11 -33.50 10.16 2.37
CA GLN A 11 -33.56 10.69 3.74
C GLN A 11 -32.92 9.75 4.76
N LEU A 12 -33.07 8.43 4.58
CA LEU A 12 -32.36 7.42 5.37
C LEU A 12 -30.85 7.48 5.13
N LEU A 13 -30.40 7.59 3.88
CA LEU A 13 -28.99 7.77 3.54
C LEU A 13 -28.43 9.07 4.10
N ALA A 14 -29.16 10.19 4.00
CA ALA A 14 -28.76 11.47 4.56
C ALA A 14 -28.72 11.46 6.10
N LYS A 15 -29.62 10.70 6.76
CA LYS A 15 -29.55 10.46 8.21
C LYS A 15 -28.32 9.66 8.60
N VAL A 16 -28.02 8.59 7.86
CA VAL A 16 -26.84 7.75 8.08
C VAL A 16 -25.54 8.54 7.84
N GLU A 17 -25.51 9.43 6.84
CA GLU A 17 -24.38 10.36 6.64
C GLU A 17 -24.28 11.43 7.73
N GLY A 18 -25.40 11.91 8.26
CA GLY A 18 -25.45 12.89 9.35
C GLY A 18 -25.15 12.34 10.74
N GLU A 19 -25.21 11.01 10.92
CA GLU A 19 -24.93 10.30 12.17
C GLU A 19 -23.52 9.71 12.26
N LYS A 20 -22.65 9.95 11.26
CA LYS A 20 -21.23 9.58 11.40
C LYS A 20 -20.65 10.31 12.62
N PRO A 21 -20.08 9.59 13.61
CA PRO A 21 -19.49 10.23 14.76
C PRO A 21 -18.44 11.22 14.27
N LYS A 22 -18.50 12.46 14.76
CA LYS A 22 -17.51 13.47 14.43
C LYS A 22 -16.19 13.06 15.09
N LEU A 23 -15.32 12.42 14.31
CA LEU A 23 -14.01 11.97 14.76
C LEU A 23 -13.12 13.18 15.09
N ASP A 24 -12.26 13.01 16.10
CA ASP A 24 -11.29 14.03 16.50
C ASP A 24 -10.10 14.06 15.53
N ASP A 25 -9.91 15.20 14.85
CA ASP A 25 -8.85 15.40 13.87
C ASP A 25 -7.44 15.29 14.47
N GLU A 26 -7.23 15.76 15.70
CA GLU A 26 -5.93 15.63 16.37
C GLU A 26 -5.65 14.17 16.72
N LEU A 27 -6.69 13.44 17.14
CA LEU A 27 -6.58 12.03 17.45
C LEU A 27 -6.30 11.21 16.18
N ILE A 28 -6.96 11.51 15.06
CA ILE A 28 -6.66 10.91 13.75
C ILE A 28 -5.20 11.14 13.36
N ASN A 29 -4.67 12.35 13.56
CA ASN A 29 -3.28 12.65 13.26
C ASN A 29 -2.31 11.80 14.10
N LYS A 30 -2.59 11.60 15.40
CA LYS A 30 -1.80 10.69 16.25
C LYS A 30 -1.90 9.24 15.77
N VAL A 31 -3.08 8.82 15.32
CA VAL A 31 -3.29 7.49 14.74
C VAL A 31 -2.45 7.32 13.47
N ILE A 32 -2.42 8.32 12.57
CA ILE A 32 -1.55 8.31 11.38
C ILE A 32 -0.09 8.14 11.78
N GLU A 33 0.39 8.92 12.74
CA GLU A 33 1.78 8.82 13.20
C GLU A 33 2.12 7.40 13.68
N LYS A 34 1.20 6.76 14.40
CA LYS A 34 1.37 5.38 14.87
C LYS A 34 1.29 4.35 13.75
N ILE A 35 0.38 4.49 12.80
CA ILE A 35 0.26 3.61 11.64
C ILE A 35 1.56 3.64 10.81
N LEU A 36 2.15 4.82 10.63
CA LEU A 36 3.39 4.99 9.86
C LEU A 36 4.61 4.32 10.52
N GLU A 37 4.57 3.94 11.80
CA GLU A 37 5.61 3.13 12.45
C GLU A 37 5.63 1.68 11.92
N TYR A 38 4.50 1.17 11.40
CA TYR A 38 4.37 -0.19 10.89
C TYR A 38 4.86 -0.37 9.45
N LYS A 39 5.09 -1.62 9.05
CA LYS A 39 5.47 -1.95 7.67
C LYS A 39 4.23 -1.94 6.78
N LEU A 40 4.01 -0.80 6.11
CA LEU A 40 2.94 -0.62 5.13
C LEU A 40 3.47 -0.84 3.72
N LYS A 41 2.67 -1.45 2.87
CA LYS A 41 2.96 -1.65 1.44
C LYS A 41 2.07 -0.74 0.62
N VAL A 42 2.60 -0.20 -0.46
CA VAL A 42 1.84 0.63 -1.40
C VAL A 42 1.95 0.04 -2.79
N ALA A 43 0.81 -0.01 -3.49
CA ALA A 43 0.75 -0.35 -4.90
C ALA A 43 0.08 0.78 -5.67
N VAL A 44 0.58 1.06 -6.88
CA VAL A 44 0.15 2.21 -7.68
C VAL A 44 -0.25 1.76 -9.08
N SER A 45 -1.33 2.27 -9.66
CA SER A 45 -1.70 1.98 -11.05
C SER A 45 -1.30 3.12 -11.99
N GLY A 46 -1.30 2.87 -13.30
CA GLY A 46 -1.05 3.89 -14.31
C GLY A 46 -2.19 4.92 -14.41
N ASP A 47 -3.43 4.50 -14.16
CA ASP A 47 -4.64 5.31 -14.30
C ASP A 47 -5.01 6.16 -13.07
N GLY A 48 -4.18 6.16 -12.01
CA GLY A 48 -4.37 7.07 -10.88
C GLY A 48 -4.96 6.43 -9.61
N HIS A 49 -4.85 5.11 -9.46
CA HIS A 49 -5.24 4.41 -8.25
C HIS A 49 -4.05 4.09 -7.36
N LEU A 50 -4.26 4.20 -6.06
CA LEU A 50 -3.34 3.77 -5.02
C LEU A 50 -4.03 2.75 -4.13
N MET A 51 -3.25 1.81 -3.66
CA MET A 51 -3.62 0.90 -2.58
C MET A 51 -2.55 0.93 -1.51
N ILE A 52 -2.97 0.88 -0.26
CA ILE A 52 -2.07 0.73 0.88
C ILE A 52 -2.53 -0.51 1.64
N SER A 53 -1.60 -1.37 2.05
CA SER A 53 -1.93 -2.49 2.92
C SER A 53 -2.42 -1.95 4.27
N ASN A 54 -3.44 -2.59 4.83
CA ASN A 54 -3.80 -2.31 6.21
C ASN A 54 -2.62 -2.64 7.13
N PRO A 55 -2.42 -1.86 8.21
CA PRO A 55 -1.49 -2.25 9.26
C PRO A 55 -1.94 -3.57 9.89
N ASP A 56 -0.98 -4.34 10.39
CA ASP A 56 -1.26 -5.60 11.07
C ASP A 56 -2.16 -5.38 12.31
N SER A 57 -2.79 -6.45 12.81
CA SER A 57 -3.63 -6.43 14.02
C SER A 57 -2.92 -5.90 15.27
N GLU A 58 -1.59 -5.79 15.23
CA GLU A 58 -0.76 -5.18 16.25
C GLU A 58 -1.02 -3.68 16.46
N VAL A 59 -1.71 -3.02 15.53
CA VAL A 59 -2.09 -1.61 15.70
C VAL A 59 -3.20 -1.40 16.74
N LEU A 60 -4.08 -2.40 16.97
CA LEU A 60 -5.26 -2.24 17.84
C LEU A 60 -4.90 -1.89 19.30
N PRO A 61 -3.93 -2.55 19.95
CA PRO A 61 -3.47 -2.15 21.29
C PRO A 61 -2.93 -0.72 21.35
N VAL A 62 -2.37 -0.21 20.25
CA VAL A 62 -1.86 1.17 20.17
C VAL A 62 -3.02 2.17 20.11
N LEU A 63 -4.11 1.83 19.40
CA LEU A 63 -5.32 2.65 19.35
C LEU A 63 -5.99 2.71 20.74
N GLU A 64 -6.04 1.58 21.45
CA GLU A 64 -6.54 1.54 22.83
C GLU A 64 -5.70 2.43 23.77
N ALA A 65 -4.36 2.41 23.63
CA ALA A 65 -3.47 3.28 24.40
C ALA A 65 -3.65 4.78 24.11
N LEU A 66 -4.21 5.13 22.93
CA LEU A 66 -4.61 6.50 22.60
C LEU A 66 -5.98 6.89 23.17
N GLY A 67 -6.64 6.00 23.91
CA GLY A 67 -7.94 6.22 24.51
C GLY A 67 -9.12 5.96 23.56
N ILE A 68 -8.88 5.30 22.42
CA ILE A 68 -9.94 4.97 21.45
C ILE A 68 -10.63 3.69 21.90
N GLY A 69 -11.94 3.79 22.16
CA GLY A 69 -12.77 2.65 22.53
C GLY A 69 -12.85 1.61 21.41
N ALA A 70 -12.94 0.33 21.77
CA ALA A 70 -12.92 -0.79 20.82
C ALA A 70 -13.95 -0.65 19.67
N GLU A 71 -15.12 -0.07 19.96
CA GLU A 71 -16.21 0.15 18.99
C GLU A 71 -15.88 1.24 17.95
N GLU A 72 -14.91 2.11 18.22
CA GLU A 72 -14.53 3.24 17.36
C GLU A 72 -13.18 3.03 16.66
N GLN A 73 -12.40 2.02 17.06
CA GLN A 73 -11.05 1.78 16.54
C GLN A 73 -11.02 1.63 15.01
N GLU A 74 -11.97 0.89 14.45
CA GLU A 74 -12.09 0.69 13.00
C GLU A 74 -12.35 2.03 12.28
N LEU A 75 -13.21 2.88 12.83
CA LEU A 75 -13.53 4.19 12.24
C LEU A 75 -12.33 5.13 12.22
N TYR A 76 -11.57 5.20 13.32
CA TYR A 76 -10.36 6.02 13.39
C TYR A 76 -9.26 5.48 12.48
N LEU A 77 -9.11 4.16 12.40
CA LEU A 77 -8.13 3.51 11.53
C LEU A 77 -8.46 3.79 10.05
N ASP A 78 -9.72 3.61 9.65
CA ASP A 78 -10.17 3.85 8.29
C ASP A 78 -9.97 5.30 7.87
N GLU A 79 -10.36 6.26 8.71
CA GLU A 79 -10.19 7.68 8.42
C GLU A 79 -8.70 8.07 8.31
N ALA A 80 -7.85 7.55 9.21
CA ALA A 80 -6.41 7.75 9.14
C ALA A 80 -5.82 7.18 7.82
N MET A 81 -6.20 5.95 7.45
CA MET A 81 -5.78 5.33 6.20
C MET A 81 -6.23 6.11 4.97
N GLN A 82 -7.46 6.64 4.97
CA GLN A 82 -7.98 7.48 3.89
C GLN A 82 -7.21 8.80 3.76
N ARG A 83 -6.84 9.43 4.88
CA ARG A 83 -6.00 10.64 4.85
C ARG A 83 -4.62 10.37 4.27
N ILE A 84 -3.97 9.28 4.68
CA ILE A 84 -2.69 8.85 4.12
C ILE A 84 -2.81 8.63 2.61
N LEU A 85 -3.84 7.90 2.18
CA LEU A 85 -4.09 7.60 0.76
C LEU A 85 -4.32 8.86 -0.05
N LYS A 86 -5.09 9.83 0.47
CA LYS A 86 -5.36 11.11 -0.18
C LYS A 86 -4.09 11.96 -0.33
N ALA A 87 -3.29 12.05 0.75
CA ALA A 87 -2.02 12.76 0.72
C ALA A 87 -1.05 12.14 -0.29
N LEU A 88 -0.89 10.81 -0.27
CA LEU A 88 -0.08 10.09 -1.26
C LEU A 88 -0.59 10.31 -2.69
N GLY A 89 -1.90 10.21 -2.91
CA GLY A 89 -2.50 10.40 -4.25
C GLY A 89 -2.16 11.77 -4.82
N LYS A 90 -2.28 12.82 -4.00
CA LYS A 90 -1.90 14.17 -4.37
C LYS A 90 -0.39 14.27 -4.69
N MET A 91 0.47 13.78 -3.81
CA MET A 91 1.93 13.88 -3.99
C MET A 91 2.46 13.03 -5.16
N VAL A 92 1.86 11.88 -5.43
CA VAL A 92 2.28 10.96 -6.51
C VAL A 92 1.73 11.40 -7.86
N PHE A 93 0.43 11.68 -7.98
CA PHE A 93 -0.21 11.94 -9.28
C PHE A 93 -0.21 13.41 -9.69
N SER A 94 -0.20 14.32 -8.72
CA SER A 94 -0.10 15.76 -8.97
C SER A 94 1.31 16.31 -8.76
N GLU A 95 2.27 15.44 -8.43
CA GLU A 95 3.69 15.79 -8.22
C GLU A 95 3.90 16.95 -7.23
N THR A 96 3.01 17.09 -6.24
CA THR A 96 3.14 18.14 -5.22
C THR A 96 4.09 17.74 -4.10
N GLU A 97 4.83 18.70 -3.58
CA GLU A 97 5.65 18.55 -2.38
C GLU A 97 4.80 18.58 -1.10
N PRO A 98 5.28 17.96 0.01
CA PRO A 98 4.53 17.91 1.27
C PRO A 98 4.39 19.30 1.92
N GLY A 99 3.17 19.64 2.32
CA GLY A 99 2.82 20.95 2.90
C GLY A 99 2.87 21.03 4.43
N ASP A 100 2.77 19.88 5.12
CA ASP A 100 2.82 19.79 6.58
C ASP A 100 3.69 18.63 7.06
N ASP A 101 3.88 18.52 8.38
CA ASP A 101 4.77 17.52 8.97
C ASP A 101 4.25 16.08 8.83
N ILE A 102 2.94 15.87 8.71
CA ILE A 102 2.36 14.54 8.47
C ILE A 102 2.60 14.15 7.01
N GLU A 103 2.34 15.04 6.06
CA GLU A 103 2.63 14.82 4.65
C GLU A 103 4.13 14.54 4.43
N LYS A 104 5.03 15.20 5.16
CA LYS A 104 6.49 14.89 5.11
C LYS A 104 6.78 13.47 5.59
N LYS A 105 6.23 13.05 6.73
CA LYS A 105 6.40 11.68 7.23
C LYS A 105 5.88 10.64 6.24
N ILE A 106 4.74 10.90 5.61
CA ILE A 106 4.17 10.05 4.55
C ILE A 106 5.11 10.03 3.33
N PHE A 107 5.60 11.18 2.90
CA PHE A 107 6.49 11.31 1.74
C PHE A 107 7.76 10.46 1.91
N GLU A 108 8.40 10.57 3.08
CA GLU A 108 9.60 9.81 3.42
C GLU A 108 9.31 8.31 3.59
N LYS A 109 8.23 7.96 4.30
CA LYS A 109 7.86 6.55 4.57
C LYS A 109 7.66 5.74 3.30
N PHE A 110 7.08 6.33 2.27
CA PHE A 110 6.65 5.62 1.07
C PHE A 110 7.52 5.87 -0.16
N ASN A 111 8.65 6.57 -0.01
CA ASN A 111 9.54 6.93 -1.12
C ASN A 111 8.78 7.46 -2.34
N VAL A 112 8.01 8.54 -2.14
CA VAL A 112 7.16 9.13 -3.19
C VAL A 112 7.87 9.35 -4.54
N PRO A 113 9.15 9.76 -4.61
CA PRO A 113 9.87 9.85 -5.87
C PRO A 113 9.88 8.55 -6.68
N GLU A 114 10.10 7.40 -6.03
CA GLU A 114 10.05 6.08 -6.68
C GLU A 114 8.63 5.75 -7.17
N LEU A 115 7.61 6.06 -6.37
CA LEU A 115 6.21 5.86 -6.78
C LEU A 115 5.83 6.70 -8.01
N ARG A 116 6.30 7.96 -8.07
CA ARG A 116 6.13 8.84 -9.26
C ARG A 116 6.73 8.19 -10.50
N VAL A 117 7.92 7.61 -10.39
CA VAL A 117 8.58 6.89 -11.49
C VAL A 117 7.77 5.66 -11.90
N LYS A 118 7.30 4.84 -10.95
CA LYS A 118 6.47 3.65 -11.23
C LYS A 118 5.20 4.03 -11.99
N VAL A 119 4.48 5.08 -11.58
CA VAL A 119 3.29 5.57 -12.30
C VAL A 119 3.62 5.99 -13.72
N LYS A 120 4.72 6.73 -13.93
CA LYS A 120 5.18 7.14 -15.27
C LYS A 120 5.49 5.92 -16.14
N LEU A 121 6.21 4.93 -15.60
CA LEU A 121 6.53 3.70 -16.32
C LEU A 121 5.28 2.89 -16.66
N LYS A 122 4.33 2.72 -15.73
CA LYS A 122 3.08 1.98 -15.99
C LYS A 122 2.20 2.60 -17.08
N ARG A 123 2.28 3.93 -17.25
CA ARG A 123 1.58 4.62 -18.36
C ARG A 123 2.25 4.43 -19.71
N VAL A 124 3.57 4.20 -19.73
CA VAL A 124 4.38 4.14 -20.96
C VAL A 124 4.56 2.70 -21.45
N TYR A 125 4.69 1.74 -20.55
CA TYR A 125 5.03 0.36 -20.88
C TYR A 125 3.83 -0.58 -20.77
N THR A 126 3.82 -1.64 -21.57
CA THR A 126 2.78 -2.68 -21.57
C THR A 126 3.06 -3.82 -20.59
N LEU A 127 4.24 -3.82 -19.94
CA LEU A 127 4.64 -4.85 -18.99
C LEU A 127 4.28 -4.46 -17.55
N PRO A 128 3.96 -5.44 -16.68
CA PRO A 128 3.73 -5.18 -15.27
C PRO A 128 4.95 -4.55 -14.60
N ILE A 129 4.77 -3.37 -14.01
CA ILE A 129 5.76 -2.76 -13.11
C ILE A 129 5.49 -3.25 -11.69
N VAL A 130 6.52 -3.81 -11.06
CA VAL A 130 6.44 -4.44 -9.74
C VAL A 130 6.22 -3.41 -8.64
N ASP A 131 5.23 -3.66 -7.79
CA ASP A 131 4.93 -2.83 -6.62
C ASP A 131 5.54 -3.42 -5.34
N VAL A 132 5.36 -4.73 -5.12
CA VAL A 132 5.82 -5.43 -3.91
C VAL A 132 6.49 -6.75 -4.28
N ILE A 133 7.57 -7.09 -3.58
CA ILE A 133 8.26 -8.38 -3.68
C ILE A 133 8.40 -8.98 -2.27
N GLU A 134 8.00 -10.23 -2.10
CA GLU A 134 8.11 -10.96 -0.84
C GLU A 134 8.68 -12.37 -1.04
N PHE A 135 9.38 -12.85 -0.03
CA PHE A 135 9.91 -14.21 0.01
C PHE A 135 9.36 -14.97 1.22
N HIS A 136 8.83 -16.17 0.98
CA HIS A 136 8.37 -17.06 2.02
C HIS A 136 9.16 -18.38 1.99
N PRO A 137 9.89 -18.74 3.06
CA PRO A 137 10.59 -20.01 3.13
C PRO A 137 9.61 -21.16 3.35
N ALA A 138 9.84 -22.27 2.67
CA ALA A 138 9.03 -23.47 2.77
C ALA A 138 9.90 -24.73 2.70
N ARG A 139 9.33 -25.88 3.06
CA ARG A 139 10.04 -27.15 3.12
C ARG A 139 9.16 -28.27 2.59
N MET A 140 9.77 -29.21 1.89
CA MET A 140 9.12 -30.44 1.44
C MET A 140 10.07 -31.62 1.55
N ASN A 141 9.53 -32.83 1.75
CA ASN A 141 10.32 -34.05 1.70
C ASN A 141 10.33 -34.63 0.29
N VAL A 142 11.51 -34.86 -0.27
CA VAL A 142 11.73 -35.51 -1.56
C VAL A 142 12.72 -36.64 -1.35
N ASP A 143 12.34 -37.87 -1.73
CA ASP A 143 13.18 -39.07 -1.59
C ASP A 143 13.79 -39.28 -0.19
N GLY A 144 13.00 -39.00 0.85
CA GLY A 144 13.42 -39.13 2.25
C GLY A 144 14.38 -38.03 2.74
N ARG A 145 14.59 -36.97 1.96
CA ARG A 145 15.41 -35.80 2.34
C ARG A 145 14.55 -34.53 2.39
N GLU A 146 14.79 -33.70 3.40
CA GLU A 146 14.16 -32.38 3.50
C GLU A 146 14.80 -31.43 2.47
N LEU A 147 13.99 -30.93 1.54
CA LEU A 147 14.35 -29.90 0.58
C LEU A 147 13.74 -28.57 1.02
N LYS A 148 14.59 -27.55 1.20
CA LYS A 148 14.16 -26.17 1.40
C LYS A 148 13.92 -25.50 0.05
N TYR A 149 12.77 -24.83 -0.08
CA TYR A 149 12.43 -24.01 -1.23
C TYR A 149 11.81 -22.69 -0.75
N TYR A 150 11.60 -21.78 -1.68
CA TYR A 150 11.11 -20.44 -1.41
C TYR A 150 9.97 -20.13 -2.35
N LEU A 151 8.94 -19.46 -1.83
CA LEU A 151 7.91 -18.84 -2.62
C LEU A 151 8.26 -17.36 -2.78
N LEU A 152 8.58 -16.94 -4.00
CA LEU A 152 8.70 -15.54 -4.37
C LEU A 152 7.33 -15.05 -4.83
N ARG A 153 6.77 -14.11 -4.07
CA ARG A 153 5.49 -13.45 -4.35
C ARG A 153 5.79 -12.06 -4.88
N ILE A 154 5.34 -11.78 -6.10
CA ILE A 154 5.44 -10.47 -6.74
C ILE A 154 4.04 -9.94 -6.90
N GLU A 155 3.80 -8.71 -6.45
CA GLU A 155 2.52 -8.05 -6.58
C GLU A 155 2.64 -6.84 -7.51
N HIS A 156 1.63 -6.65 -8.34
CA HIS A 156 1.44 -5.42 -9.09
C HIS A 156 -0.04 -5.03 -9.15
N LEU A 157 -0.32 -3.75 -9.10
CA LEU A 157 -1.64 -3.21 -9.38
C LEU A 157 -1.79 -2.97 -10.89
N GLU A 158 -2.76 -3.65 -11.50
CA GLU A 158 -3.23 -3.37 -12.87
C GLU A 158 -4.15 -2.15 -12.90
N ASP A 159 -4.27 -1.54 -14.08
CA ASP A 159 -5.17 -0.40 -14.29
C ASP A 159 -6.62 -0.81 -13.94
N LYS A 160 -7.27 0.00 -13.09
CA LYS A 160 -8.64 -0.20 -12.56
C LYS A 160 -8.85 -1.34 -11.56
N GLY A 161 -7.81 -2.07 -11.17
CA GLY A 161 -7.90 -3.10 -10.14
C GLY A 161 -8.00 -2.51 -8.73
N LYS A 162 -8.98 -2.93 -7.93
CA LYS A 162 -9.02 -2.64 -6.47
C LYS A 162 -8.23 -3.65 -5.63
N LYS A 163 -7.60 -4.64 -6.26
CA LYS A 163 -6.77 -5.65 -5.61
C LYS A 163 -5.52 -5.86 -6.45
N PRO A 164 -4.34 -6.03 -5.83
CA PRO A 164 -3.13 -6.35 -6.57
C PRO A 164 -3.26 -7.72 -7.26
N THR A 165 -2.78 -7.79 -8.50
CA THR A 165 -2.48 -9.06 -9.17
C THR A 165 -1.22 -9.63 -8.54
N VAL A 166 -1.25 -10.93 -8.24
CA VAL A 166 -0.15 -11.64 -7.57
C VAL A 166 0.39 -12.72 -8.49
N LEU A 167 1.70 -12.67 -8.73
CA LEU A 167 2.47 -13.70 -9.41
C LEU A 167 3.32 -14.44 -8.38
N ASN A 168 3.23 -15.76 -8.38
CA ASN A 168 3.90 -16.63 -7.43
C ASN A 168 4.89 -17.54 -8.15
N PHE A 169 6.14 -17.53 -7.70
CA PHE A 169 7.22 -18.36 -8.23
C PHE A 169 7.76 -19.26 -7.14
N VAL A 170 7.81 -20.56 -7.41
CA VAL A 170 8.50 -21.52 -6.54
C VAL A 170 9.96 -21.58 -6.98
N MET A 171 10.87 -21.30 -6.05
CA MET A 171 12.29 -21.16 -6.34
C MET A 171 13.13 -22.00 -5.37
N THR A 172 14.16 -22.65 -5.89
CA THR A 172 15.18 -23.27 -5.05
C THR A 172 16.25 -22.24 -4.68
N ARG A 173 17.17 -22.61 -3.79
CA ARG A 173 18.35 -21.79 -3.50
C ARG A 173 19.17 -21.45 -4.74
N LYS A 174 19.34 -22.40 -5.67
CA LYS A 174 20.11 -22.18 -6.89
C LYS A 174 19.44 -21.16 -7.82
N ASP A 175 18.11 -21.11 -7.84
CA ASP A 175 17.37 -20.14 -8.64
C ASP A 175 17.50 -18.72 -8.06
N LEU A 176 17.47 -18.59 -6.73
CA LEU A 176 17.75 -17.33 -6.03
C LEU A 176 19.16 -16.80 -6.33
N GLU A 177 20.17 -17.68 -6.31
CA GLU A 177 21.55 -17.31 -6.62
C GLU A 177 21.67 -16.76 -8.05
N LYS A 178 20.99 -17.38 -9.03
CA LYS A 178 20.93 -16.87 -10.40
C LYS A 178 20.23 -15.51 -10.50
N LEU A 179 19.10 -15.35 -9.81
CA LEU A 179 18.36 -14.09 -9.80
C LEU A 179 19.21 -12.96 -9.19
N HIS A 180 19.93 -13.25 -8.10
CA HIS A 180 20.84 -12.31 -7.47
C HIS A 180 21.92 -11.83 -8.44
N SER A 181 22.63 -12.76 -9.10
CA SER A 181 23.66 -12.40 -10.06
C SER A 181 23.13 -11.57 -11.23
N ALA A 182 21.93 -11.88 -11.74
CA ALA A 182 21.30 -11.09 -12.81
C ALA A 182 20.96 -9.66 -12.35
N ILE A 183 20.50 -9.49 -11.11
CA ILE A 183 20.24 -8.17 -10.54
C ILE A 183 21.55 -7.41 -10.33
N GLU A 184 22.58 -8.06 -9.77
CA GLU A 184 23.90 -7.45 -9.58
C GLU A 184 24.53 -7.00 -10.89
N GLU A 185 24.39 -7.77 -11.97
CA GLU A 185 24.87 -7.39 -13.31
C GLU A 185 24.22 -6.08 -13.75
N VAL A 186 22.90 -5.94 -13.62
CA VAL A 186 22.18 -4.70 -14.01
C VAL A 186 22.59 -3.53 -13.12
N LEU A 187 22.70 -3.73 -11.80
CA LEU A 187 23.06 -2.67 -10.86
C LEU A 187 24.53 -2.22 -10.99
N SER A 188 25.45 -3.15 -11.30
CA SER A 188 26.86 -2.84 -11.53
C SER A 188 27.15 -2.22 -12.89
N SER A 189 26.27 -2.47 -13.87
CA SER A 189 26.30 -1.85 -15.20
C SER A 189 25.61 -0.49 -15.25
N GLY A 190 24.98 -0.05 -14.16
CA GLY A 190 24.06 1.07 -14.14
C GLY A 190 24.47 2.17 -13.16
N ASP A 191 25.32 3.07 -13.61
CA ASP A 191 24.91 4.48 -13.73
C ASP A 191 25.18 4.89 -15.18
N VAL A 192 24.18 5.52 -15.81
CA VAL A 192 24.38 6.26 -17.06
C VAL A 192 25.54 7.21 -16.82
N ASP A 193 26.55 7.18 -17.68
CA ASP A 193 27.66 8.13 -17.66
C ASP A 193 27.12 9.53 -17.39
N GLN A 194 27.52 10.11 -16.26
CA GLN A 194 27.37 11.53 -16.02
C GLN A 194 28.28 12.24 -17.00
N GLU A 195 27.83 12.42 -18.24
CA GLU A 195 28.48 13.35 -19.16
C GLU A 195 28.44 14.73 -18.50
N SER A 196 29.65 15.21 -18.22
CA SER A 196 29.99 16.42 -17.47
C SER A 196 29.78 17.68 -18.28
#